data_AF-A0A396N1E7-F1
#
_entry.id   AF-A0A396N1E7-F1
#
_cell.length_a   1.000
_cell.length_b   1.000
_cell.length_c   1.000
_cell.angle_alpha   90.00
_cell.angle_beta   90.00
_cell.angle_gamma   90.00
#
_symmetry.space_group_name_H-M   'P 1'
#
loop_
_entity.id
_entity.type
_entity.pdbx_description
1 polymer ?
#
loop_
_entity_poly.entity_id
_entity_poly.type
_entity_poly.pdbx_seq_one_letter_code
_entity_poly.pdbx_strand_id
1 'polypeptide(L)'
;MKNRGIVLSAKSCTYNNKTKEVTINFTDDMLHGNIDGGHTYKIVCDHRNAGLDQYVQFEVMTGVEDIIEKLAEARNTSVQVDEKSMAELQQKFDPIKEGLEGMPFFTRIAFKQNQQAFDDVTNKRLKMIDAREVVSIINMFNIDKFDAMNHPIKAYSSKAKMLELYLNNPDSYRRYVNIMPDIFDLYDAVETEFATAFNETGGRYGRKKYSGYKDGNIIGTSKFGLHDIYYKIPDGLIYPAVAAFRSLVVLNPETDKYEWKNGVNPISVWDRCKSSITSQIMNFASAIGDNPNAVGKDSNIWNLAYMTVLLQQGDELK
;
A
#
# COMPACT_ATOMS: atom_id res chain seq x y z
N MET A 1 8.13 23.11 12.78
CA MET A 1 8.46 22.79 14.19
C MET A 1 8.29 21.29 14.40
N LYS A 2 9.29 20.60 14.99
CA LYS A 2 9.29 19.13 15.14
C LYS A 2 8.54 18.61 16.38
N ASN A 3 8.02 19.50 17.24
CA ASN A 3 7.30 19.16 18.47
C ASN A 3 5.93 19.85 18.45
N ARG A 4 4.86 19.11 18.76
CA ARG A 4 3.47 19.59 18.77
C ARG A 4 3.00 20.09 20.13
N GLY A 5 3.86 20.06 21.14
CA GLY A 5 3.53 20.51 22.49
C GLY A 5 2.93 19.40 23.35
N ILE A 6 2.24 19.82 24.41
CA ILE A 6 1.53 18.98 25.36
C ILE A 6 0.09 19.46 25.44
N VAL A 7 -0.87 18.54 25.33
CA VAL A 7 -2.31 18.84 25.41
C VAL A 7 -2.86 18.32 26.73
N LEU A 8 -3.57 19.18 27.45
CA LEU A 8 -4.16 18.88 28.75
C LEU A 8 -5.70 19.02 28.70
N SER A 9 -6.40 18.09 29.32
CA SER A 9 -7.79 18.27 29.76
C SER A 9 -7.76 18.88 31.16
N ALA A 10 -8.51 19.94 31.40
CA ALA A 10 -8.58 20.60 32.70
C ALA A 10 -9.98 21.12 33.02
N LYS A 11 -10.29 21.26 34.31
CA LYS A 11 -11.55 21.86 34.75
C LYS A 11 -11.62 23.34 34.41
N SER A 12 -10.50 24.04 34.60
CA SER A 12 -10.35 25.46 34.26
C SER A 12 -8.88 25.80 34.04
N CYS A 13 -8.66 26.84 33.23
CA CYS A 13 -7.35 27.44 32.99
C CYS A 13 -7.51 28.95 33.08
N THR A 14 -6.75 29.60 33.97
CA THR A 14 -6.80 31.05 34.15
C THR A 14 -5.40 31.65 34.01
N TYR A 15 -5.32 32.85 33.44
CA TYR A 15 -4.07 33.59 33.30
C TYR A 15 -4.13 34.87 34.13
N ASN A 16 -3.13 35.05 34.99
CA ASN A 16 -2.98 36.25 35.80
C ASN A 16 -2.02 37.23 35.12
N ASN A 17 -2.55 38.29 34.53
CA ASN A 17 -1.75 39.32 33.84
C ASN A 17 -0.73 40.04 34.75
N LYS A 18 -0.94 40.06 36.08
CA LYS A 18 -0.03 40.74 37.03
C LYS A 18 1.18 39.87 37.35
N THR A 19 0.96 38.58 37.64
CA THR A 19 2.05 37.64 37.97
C THR A 19 2.61 36.94 36.73
N LYS A 20 1.93 37.05 35.59
CA LYS A 20 2.21 36.32 34.33
C LYS A 20 2.19 34.80 34.52
N GLU A 21 1.36 34.32 35.43
CA GLU A 21 1.21 32.90 35.75
C GLU A 21 -0.07 32.34 35.14
N VAL A 22 0.02 31.11 34.66
CA VAL A 22 -1.12 30.29 34.24
C VAL A 22 -1.44 29.32 35.38
N THR A 23 -2.68 29.31 35.83
CA THR A 23 -3.20 28.34 36.82
C THR A 23 -4.12 27.36 36.12
N ILE A 24 -3.79 26.08 36.19
CA ILE A 24 -4.59 24.98 35.63
C ILE A 24 -5.14 24.17 36.79
N ASN A 25 -6.46 24.01 36.84
CA ASN A 25 -7.13 23.28 37.92
C ASN A 25 -7.61 21.92 37.40
N PHE A 26 -7.24 20.87 38.12
CA PHE A 26 -7.71 19.50 37.92
C PHE A 26 -8.57 19.12 39.12
N THR A 27 -9.75 18.54 38.89
CA THR A 27 -10.69 18.17 39.96
C THR A 27 -11.08 16.69 39.93
N ASP A 28 -10.64 15.97 38.91
CA ASP A 28 -10.99 14.57 38.66
C ASP A 28 -9.87 13.95 37.82
N ASP A 29 -9.15 12.99 38.38
CA ASP A 29 -8.00 12.33 37.76
C ASP A 29 -8.39 11.39 36.62
N MET A 30 -9.67 11.01 36.53
CA MET A 30 -10.21 10.21 35.41
C MET A 30 -10.52 11.07 34.18
N LEU A 31 -10.77 12.37 34.37
CA LEU A 31 -11.21 13.28 33.30
C LEU A 31 -10.17 14.36 32.97
N HIS A 32 -9.23 14.64 33.86
CA HIS A 32 -8.25 15.69 33.68
C HIS A 32 -6.83 15.16 33.68
N GLY A 33 -5.97 15.75 32.86
CA GLY A 33 -4.60 15.33 32.71
C GLY A 33 -4.09 15.41 31.27
N ASN A 34 -3.00 14.69 31.01
CA ASN A 34 -2.36 14.66 29.71
C ASN A 34 -3.18 13.84 28.70
N ILE A 35 -3.65 14.49 27.64
CA ILE A 35 -4.36 13.84 26.53
C ILE A 35 -3.37 13.40 25.45
N ASP A 36 -2.36 14.24 25.17
CA ASP A 36 -1.34 14.01 24.13
C ASP A 36 -0.03 14.75 24.49
N GLY A 37 1.10 14.26 23.98
CA GLY A 37 2.43 14.80 24.25
C GLY A 37 3.11 14.19 25.49
N GLY A 38 2.68 13.02 25.96
CA GLY A 38 3.27 12.32 27.11
C GLY A 38 4.77 12.04 26.97
N HIS A 39 5.25 11.68 25.78
CA HIS A 39 6.68 11.52 25.51
C HIS A 39 7.45 12.84 25.65
N THR A 40 6.90 13.94 25.11
CA THR A 40 7.47 15.27 25.25
C THR A 40 7.55 15.68 26.72
N TYR A 41 6.48 15.44 27.49
CA TYR A 41 6.45 15.72 28.92
C TYR A 41 7.56 14.98 29.68
N LYS A 42 7.74 13.68 29.39
CA LYS A 42 8.80 12.89 30.03
C LYS A 42 10.20 13.44 29.72
N ILE A 43 10.48 13.80 28.47
CA ILE A 43 11.76 14.42 28.08
C ILE A 43 12.00 15.73 28.83
N VAL A 44 10.97 16.56 28.96
CA VAL A 44 11.04 17.82 29.74
C VAL A 44 11.37 17.53 31.21
N CYS A 45 10.74 16.52 31.82
CA CYS A 45 11.04 16.12 33.19
C CYS A 45 12.49 15.64 33.35
N ASP A 46 12.96 14.78 32.45
CA ASP A 46 14.31 14.19 32.49
C ASP A 46 15.40 15.26 32.36
N HIS A 47 15.12 16.38 31.68
CA HIS A 47 16.08 17.46 31.42
C HIS A 47 15.78 18.76 32.17
N ARG A 48 14.89 18.75 33.18
CA ARG A 48 14.43 19.96 33.89
C ARG A 48 15.56 20.80 34.49
N ASN A 49 16.68 20.17 34.82
CA ASN A 49 17.85 20.79 35.45
C ASN A 49 19.06 20.93 34.51
N ALA A 50 18.88 20.68 33.21
CA ALA A 50 19.98 20.68 32.23
C ALA A 50 20.39 22.10 31.75
N GLY A 51 19.73 23.16 32.25
CA GLY A 51 20.04 24.54 31.86
C GLY A 51 19.74 24.86 30.39
N LEU A 52 18.80 24.13 29.77
CA LEU A 52 18.44 24.28 28.36
C LEU A 52 17.43 25.41 28.17
N ASP A 53 17.70 26.31 27.21
CA ASP A 53 16.77 27.34 26.76
C ASP A 53 15.88 26.79 25.64
N GLN A 54 14.88 25.98 26.02
CA GLN A 54 13.91 25.38 25.11
C GLN A 54 12.49 25.51 25.66
N TYR A 55 11.54 25.70 24.74
CA TYR A 55 10.14 25.94 25.06
C TYR A 55 9.27 24.83 24.47
N VAL A 56 8.29 24.38 25.24
CA VAL A 56 7.23 23.45 24.81
C VAL A 56 5.91 24.17 24.92
N GLN A 57 5.12 24.16 23.84
CA GLN A 57 3.79 24.72 23.85
C GLN A 57 2.85 23.83 24.66
N PHE A 58 2.03 24.43 25.52
CA PHE A 58 0.92 23.75 26.18
C PHE A 58 -0.40 24.23 25.56
N GLU A 59 -1.30 23.28 25.29
CA GLU A 59 -2.69 23.52 24.92
C GLU A 59 -3.58 22.97 26.03
N VAL A 60 -4.47 23.80 26.58
CA VAL A 60 -5.35 23.39 27.68
C VAL A 60 -6.79 23.47 27.20
N MET A 61 -7.48 22.33 27.22
CA MET A 61 -8.88 22.20 26.80
C MET A 61 -9.75 22.03 28.04
N THR A 62 -10.83 22.81 28.11
CA THR A 62 -11.82 22.77 29.20
C THR A 62 -13.19 22.47 28.61
N GLY A 63 -14.05 21.70 29.30
CA GLY A 63 -15.40 21.38 28.79
C GLY A 63 -15.40 20.32 27.68
N VAL A 64 -14.38 19.45 27.65
CA VAL A 64 -14.20 18.38 26.65
C VAL A 64 -14.32 16.97 27.24
N GLU A 65 -14.80 16.87 28.47
CA GLU A 65 -14.81 15.64 29.29
C GLU A 65 -15.53 14.48 28.57
N ASP A 66 -16.63 14.76 27.87
CA ASP A 66 -17.43 13.76 27.16
C ASP A 66 -16.81 13.27 25.84
N ILE A 67 -15.73 13.88 25.37
CA ILE A 67 -15.08 13.59 24.08
C ILE A 67 -13.57 13.35 24.18
N ILE A 68 -13.03 13.18 25.40
CA ILE A 68 -11.59 13.01 25.64
C ILE A 68 -11.01 11.87 24.80
N GLU A 69 -11.65 10.69 24.79
CA GLU A 69 -11.17 9.52 24.04
C GLU A 69 -11.07 9.81 22.54
N LYS A 70 -12.11 10.44 21.96
CA LYS A 70 -12.15 10.81 20.54
C LYS A 70 -11.10 11.87 20.20
N LEU A 71 -10.86 12.83 21.11
CA LEU A 71 -9.81 13.83 20.96
C LEU A 71 -8.43 13.20 20.99
N ALA A 72 -8.18 12.28 21.94
CA ALA A 72 -6.94 11.53 22.03
C ALA A 72 -6.70 10.68 20.77
N GLU A 73 -7.71 9.96 20.28
CA GLU A 73 -7.64 9.18 19.05
C GLU A 73 -7.35 10.05 17.81
N ALA A 74 -8.07 11.16 17.64
CA ALA A 74 -7.87 12.07 16.51
C ALA A 74 -6.48 12.74 16.52
N ARG A 75 -5.93 13.02 17.71
CA ARG A 75 -4.59 13.58 17.88
C ARG A 75 -3.51 12.52 17.65
N ASN A 76 -3.65 11.33 18.23
CA ASN A 76 -2.72 10.21 18.07
C ASN A 76 -2.65 9.67 16.63
N THR A 77 -3.75 9.72 15.87
CA THR A 77 -3.76 9.33 14.45
C THR A 77 -3.01 10.30 13.53
N SER A 78 -2.61 11.47 14.03
CA SER A 78 -2.03 12.54 13.21
C SER A 78 -0.49 12.63 13.23
N VAL A 79 0.21 11.80 14.04
CA VAL A 79 1.64 11.46 13.88
C VAL A 79 1.90 10.02 14.33
N GLN A 80 1.36 9.03 13.63
CA GLN A 80 2.12 7.79 13.55
C GLN A 80 3.40 8.12 12.77
N VAL A 81 4.57 7.80 13.36
CA VAL A 81 5.76 7.62 12.52
C VAL A 81 5.38 6.54 11.53
N ASP A 82 5.40 6.87 10.24
CA ASP A 82 5.01 5.95 9.18
C ASP A 82 5.84 4.66 9.32
N GLU A 83 5.16 3.55 9.63
CA GLU A 83 5.79 2.26 9.96
C GLU A 83 6.78 1.82 8.87
N LYS A 84 6.46 2.13 7.61
CA LYS A 84 7.37 1.97 6.46
C LYS A 84 8.67 2.75 6.63
N SER A 85 8.61 4.01 7.04
CA SER A 85 9.82 4.83 7.25
C SER A 85 10.69 4.28 8.39
N MET A 86 10.07 3.73 9.45
CA MET A 86 10.80 3.03 10.52
C MET A 86 11.43 1.73 10.04
N ALA A 87 10.70 0.93 9.28
CA ALA A 87 11.21 -0.29 8.67
C ALA A 87 12.40 0.00 7.75
N GLU A 88 12.34 1.08 6.96
CA GLU A 88 13.44 1.51 6.12
C GLU A 88 14.66 1.97 6.94
N LEU A 89 14.48 2.70 8.05
CA LEU A 89 15.58 3.04 8.95
C LEU A 89 16.26 1.80 9.55
N GLN A 90 15.51 0.72 9.73
CA GLN A 90 16.00 -0.57 10.20
C GLN A 90 16.48 -1.50 9.06
N GLN A 91 16.61 -0.98 7.84
CA GLN A 91 17.05 -1.74 6.65
C GLN A 91 16.16 -2.96 6.33
N LYS A 92 14.90 -2.93 6.75
CA LYS A 92 13.97 -4.05 6.57
C LYS A 92 13.53 -4.22 5.13
N PHE A 93 13.76 -3.25 4.23
CA PHE A 93 13.38 -3.33 2.81
C PHE A 93 14.47 -3.90 1.90
N ASP A 94 15.64 -4.28 2.43
CA ASP A 94 16.76 -4.77 1.61
C ASP A 94 16.38 -5.96 0.70
N PRO A 95 15.59 -6.97 1.15
CA PRO A 95 15.12 -8.03 0.26
C PRO A 95 14.32 -7.55 -0.96
N ILE A 96 13.50 -6.50 -0.79
CA ILE A 96 12.72 -5.88 -1.87
C ILE A 96 13.64 -5.07 -2.78
N LYS A 97 14.65 -4.41 -2.22
CA LYS A 97 15.63 -3.65 -3.01
C LYS A 97 16.50 -4.56 -3.85
N GLU A 98 17.00 -5.65 -3.28
CA GLU A 98 17.79 -6.66 -3.98
C GLU A 98 17.04 -7.26 -5.19
N GLY A 99 15.74 -7.54 -5.04
CA GLY A 99 14.93 -8.13 -6.12
C GLY A 99 14.46 -7.16 -7.19
N LEU A 100 14.55 -5.85 -6.95
CA LEU A 100 14.04 -4.83 -7.87
C LEU A 100 15.11 -3.84 -8.33
N GLU A 101 16.35 -4.02 -7.88
CA GLU A 101 17.49 -3.24 -8.36
C GLU A 101 17.61 -3.42 -9.88
N GLY A 102 17.80 -2.30 -10.59
CA GLY A 102 17.85 -2.28 -12.06
C GLY A 102 16.48 -2.13 -12.74
N MET A 103 15.36 -2.31 -12.04
CA MET A 103 14.04 -2.05 -12.64
C MET A 103 13.85 -0.54 -12.92
N PRO A 104 13.26 -0.13 -14.05
CA PRO A 104 13.10 1.28 -14.41
C PRO A 104 12.34 2.12 -13.37
N PHE A 105 11.44 1.49 -12.62
CA PHE A 105 10.66 2.15 -11.57
C PHE A 105 11.33 2.16 -10.19
N PHE A 106 12.48 1.52 -10.02
CA PHE A 106 13.13 1.33 -8.72
C PHE A 106 13.35 2.66 -7.99
N THR A 107 13.87 3.67 -8.70
CA THR A 107 14.12 5.02 -8.18
C THR A 107 12.84 5.76 -7.77
N ARG A 108 11.68 5.33 -8.29
CA ARG A 108 10.37 5.87 -7.96
C ARG A 108 9.74 5.19 -6.74
N ILE A 109 10.35 4.17 -6.15
CA ILE A 109 9.84 3.54 -4.93
C ILE A 109 10.18 4.41 -3.71
N ALA A 110 9.14 4.92 -3.04
CA ALA A 110 9.24 5.73 -1.84
C ALA A 110 9.23 4.85 -0.58
N PHE A 111 10.43 4.55 -0.06
CA PHE A 111 10.66 3.82 1.20
C PHE A 111 10.54 4.72 2.43
N LYS A 112 10.65 6.05 2.28
CA LYS A 112 10.51 7.02 3.37
C LYS A 112 9.39 8.03 3.10
N GLN A 113 8.87 8.62 4.17
CA GLN A 113 7.91 9.71 4.07
C GLN A 113 8.52 10.89 3.31
N ASN A 114 7.72 11.49 2.41
CA ASN A 114 8.13 12.63 1.59
C ASN A 114 9.34 12.40 0.68
N GLN A 115 9.73 11.14 0.42
CA GLN A 115 10.76 10.84 -0.58
C GLN A 115 10.33 11.36 -1.95
N GLN A 116 11.26 11.97 -2.67
CA GLN A 116 11.05 12.53 -4.00
C GLN A 116 12.15 12.01 -4.92
N ALA A 117 11.79 11.81 -6.18
CA ALA A 117 12.71 11.56 -7.27
C ALA A 117 12.40 12.56 -8.39
N PHE A 118 13.42 12.91 -9.16
CA PHE A 118 13.33 13.85 -10.26
C PHE A 118 13.89 13.19 -11.51
N ASP A 119 13.35 13.55 -12.66
CA ASP A 119 13.85 13.13 -13.95
C ASP A 119 15.17 13.86 -14.24
N ASP A 120 16.23 13.11 -14.53
CA ASP A 120 17.58 13.67 -14.66
C ASP A 120 17.73 14.64 -15.85
N VAL A 121 16.84 14.55 -16.85
CA VAL A 121 16.89 15.37 -18.08
C VAL A 121 16.02 16.61 -17.95
N THR A 122 14.78 16.44 -17.51
CA THR A 122 13.76 17.49 -17.48
C THR A 122 13.66 18.19 -16.12
N ASN A 123 14.33 17.66 -15.09
CA ASN A 123 14.25 18.08 -13.69
C ASN A 123 12.82 18.13 -13.14
N LYS A 124 11.89 17.38 -13.77
CA LYS A 124 10.50 17.28 -13.32
C LYS A 124 10.40 16.24 -12.22
N ARG A 125 9.59 16.54 -11.22
CA ARG A 125 9.29 15.60 -10.14
C ARG A 125 8.60 14.35 -10.70
N LEU A 126 9.16 13.18 -10.41
CA LEU A 126 8.60 11.89 -10.78
C LEU A 126 7.43 11.52 -9.87
N LYS A 127 6.48 10.76 -10.43
CA LYS A 127 5.39 10.16 -9.67
C LYS A 127 5.94 8.98 -8.87
N MET A 128 6.00 9.16 -7.56
CA MET A 128 6.47 8.15 -6.62
C MET A 128 5.45 7.03 -6.41
N ILE A 129 5.95 5.83 -6.14
CA ILE A 129 5.22 4.61 -5.81
C ILE A 129 5.46 4.33 -4.33
N ASP A 130 4.41 4.09 -3.55
CA ASP A 130 4.58 3.76 -2.13
C ASP A 130 5.20 2.35 -2.00
N ALA A 131 6.27 2.17 -1.22
CA ALA A 131 6.87 0.85 -1.01
C ALA A 131 5.87 -0.18 -0.43
N ARG A 132 4.84 0.27 0.31
CA ARG A 132 3.77 -0.63 0.80
C ARG A 132 2.97 -1.25 -0.34
N GLU A 133 2.86 -0.57 -1.47
CA GLU A 133 2.21 -1.09 -2.67
C GLU A 133 3.04 -2.16 -3.35
N VAL A 134 4.36 -1.93 -3.46
CA VAL A 134 5.32 -2.93 -3.94
C VAL A 134 5.26 -4.19 -3.07
N VAL A 135 5.26 -4.03 -1.75
CA VAL A 135 5.08 -5.13 -0.80
C VAL A 135 3.72 -5.83 -0.98
N SER A 136 2.62 -5.08 -1.11
CA SER A 136 1.31 -5.68 -1.38
C SER A 136 1.31 -6.55 -2.62
N ILE A 137 1.95 -6.10 -3.70
CA ILE A 137 1.99 -6.82 -4.98
C ILE A 137 2.81 -8.10 -4.86
N ILE A 138 4.00 -8.03 -4.27
CA ILE A 138 4.85 -9.22 -4.04
C ILE A 138 4.12 -10.22 -3.11
N ASN A 139 3.43 -9.74 -2.08
CA ASN A 139 2.65 -10.58 -1.18
C ASN A 139 1.54 -11.37 -1.88
N MET A 140 1.03 -10.91 -3.03
CA MET A 140 0.03 -11.67 -3.78
C MET A 140 0.58 -13.02 -4.26
N PHE A 141 1.90 -13.18 -4.33
CA PHE A 141 2.60 -14.38 -4.75
C PHE A 141 3.12 -15.21 -3.56
N ASN A 142 2.75 -14.86 -2.33
CA ASN A 142 3.16 -15.60 -1.14
C ASN A 142 2.38 -16.92 -1.00
N ILE A 143 2.90 -17.98 -1.61
CA ILE A 143 2.29 -19.32 -1.63
C ILE A 143 2.31 -20.04 -0.27
N ASP A 144 3.12 -19.56 0.70
CA ASP A 144 3.07 -20.05 2.09
C ASP A 144 1.83 -19.53 2.84
N LYS A 145 1.26 -18.39 2.40
CA LYS A 145 0.12 -17.72 3.05
C LYS A 145 -1.16 -17.81 2.26
N PHE A 146 -1.07 -17.91 0.94
CA PHE A 146 -2.21 -17.86 0.04
C PHE A 146 -2.23 -19.07 -0.88
N ASP A 147 -3.38 -19.71 -0.97
CA ASP A 147 -3.60 -20.92 -1.77
C ASP A 147 -4.89 -20.78 -2.60
N ALA A 148 -5.39 -21.86 -3.17
CA ALA A 148 -6.62 -21.86 -3.97
C ALA A 148 -7.88 -21.47 -3.17
N MET A 149 -7.86 -21.63 -1.84
CA MET A 149 -8.99 -21.35 -0.95
C MET A 149 -8.83 -20.04 -0.17
N ASN A 150 -7.60 -19.63 0.12
CA ASN A 150 -7.26 -18.41 0.84
C ASN A 150 -6.59 -17.39 -0.10
N HIS A 151 -7.39 -16.47 -0.66
CA HIS A 151 -6.92 -15.48 -1.63
C HIS A 151 -6.33 -14.21 -0.97
N PRO A 152 -5.32 -13.54 -1.58
CA PRO A 152 -4.68 -12.35 -1.03
C PRO A 152 -5.50 -11.05 -1.13
N ILE A 153 -6.80 -11.09 -0.75
CA ILE A 153 -7.73 -9.93 -0.82
C ILE A 153 -7.23 -8.72 -0.02
N LYS A 154 -6.48 -8.98 1.07
CA LYS A 154 -5.86 -7.92 1.88
C LYS A 154 -4.80 -7.12 1.10
N ALA A 155 -4.24 -7.65 0.01
CA ALA A 155 -3.31 -6.92 -0.84
C ALA A 155 -3.97 -5.68 -1.43
N TYR A 156 -5.21 -5.83 -1.89
CA TYR A 156 -6.05 -4.72 -2.37
C TYR A 156 -6.59 -3.87 -1.21
N SER A 157 -7.15 -4.52 -0.18
CA SER A 157 -7.95 -3.81 0.83
C SER A 157 -7.16 -3.18 1.98
N SER A 158 -5.90 -3.57 2.21
CA SER A 158 -5.07 -3.01 3.29
C SER A 158 -3.57 -3.16 3.04
N LYS A 159 -2.95 -2.10 2.49
CA LYS A 159 -1.48 -1.98 2.37
C LYS A 159 -0.76 -2.04 3.72
N ALA A 160 -1.40 -1.55 4.80
CA ALA A 160 -0.84 -1.63 6.16
C ALA A 160 -0.72 -3.08 6.64
N LYS A 161 -1.76 -3.91 6.45
CA LYS A 161 -1.70 -5.34 6.80
C LYS A 161 -0.71 -6.13 5.94
N MET A 162 -0.49 -5.71 4.70
CA MET A 162 0.57 -6.31 3.86
C MET A 162 1.97 -5.94 4.33
N LEU A 163 2.17 -4.70 4.79
CA LEU A 163 3.42 -4.30 5.42
C LEU A 163 3.66 -5.08 6.71
N GLU A 164 2.66 -5.20 7.58
CA GLU A 164 2.75 -6.01 8.80
C GLU A 164 3.12 -7.47 8.49
N LEU A 165 2.47 -8.07 7.49
CA LEU A 165 2.80 -9.43 7.03
C LEU A 165 4.26 -9.56 6.58
N TYR A 166 4.76 -8.58 5.82
CA TYR A 166 6.14 -8.53 5.37
C TYR A 166 7.12 -8.39 6.53
N LEU A 167 6.83 -7.48 7.48
CA LEU A 167 7.70 -7.17 8.61
C LEU A 167 7.82 -8.30 9.63
N ASN A 168 6.92 -9.28 9.62
CA ASN A 168 7.03 -10.49 10.43
C ASN A 168 8.26 -11.33 10.07
N ASN A 169 8.65 -11.40 8.78
CA ASN A 169 9.87 -12.08 8.34
C ASN A 169 10.38 -11.51 7.01
N PRO A 170 11.02 -10.33 7.00
CA PRO A 170 11.49 -9.69 5.77
C PRO A 170 12.46 -10.54 4.98
N ASP A 171 13.38 -11.24 5.65
CA ASP A 171 14.42 -12.02 4.97
C ASP A 171 13.85 -13.15 4.12
N SER A 172 12.67 -13.70 4.47
CA SER A 172 11.94 -14.65 3.63
C SER A 172 11.57 -14.10 2.26
N TYR A 173 11.53 -12.77 2.10
CA TYR A 173 11.27 -12.15 0.80
C TYR A 173 12.44 -12.25 -0.17
N ARG A 174 13.64 -12.63 0.31
CA ARG A 174 14.72 -12.99 -0.60
C ARG A 174 14.40 -14.22 -1.45
N ARG A 175 13.41 -15.03 -1.06
CA ARG A 175 12.92 -16.16 -1.87
C ARG A 175 12.29 -15.71 -3.19
N TYR A 176 11.80 -14.48 -3.30
CA TYR A 176 11.13 -13.98 -4.50
C TYR A 176 12.07 -13.24 -5.46
N VAL A 177 13.30 -12.93 -5.06
CA VAL A 177 14.22 -12.02 -5.77
C VAL A 177 14.34 -12.34 -7.27
N ASN A 178 14.32 -13.62 -7.64
CA ASN A 178 14.43 -14.07 -9.03
C ASN A 178 13.13 -13.98 -9.84
N ILE A 179 11.96 -13.84 -9.21
CA ILE A 179 10.66 -13.68 -9.88
C ILE A 179 10.05 -12.28 -9.68
N MET A 180 10.61 -11.45 -8.78
CA MET A 180 10.14 -10.09 -8.52
C MET A 180 10.06 -9.23 -9.80
N PRO A 181 11.08 -9.19 -10.67
CA PRO A 181 11.00 -8.46 -11.93
C PRO A 181 9.80 -8.90 -12.78
N ASP A 182 9.65 -10.21 -13.00
CA ASP A 182 8.57 -10.79 -13.81
C ASP A 182 7.18 -10.48 -13.24
N ILE A 183 7.04 -10.40 -11.91
CA ILE A 183 5.77 -10.01 -11.26
C ILE A 183 5.37 -8.58 -11.67
N PHE A 184 6.32 -7.65 -11.74
CA PHE A 184 6.03 -6.26 -12.10
C PHE A 184 5.89 -6.07 -13.61
N ASP A 185 6.60 -6.85 -14.43
CA ASP A 185 6.36 -6.91 -15.88
C ASP A 185 4.96 -7.44 -16.18
N LEU A 186 4.53 -8.50 -15.48
CA LEU A 186 3.17 -9.01 -15.55
C LEU A 186 2.14 -7.97 -15.09
N TYR A 187 2.40 -7.26 -13.99
CA TYR A 187 1.52 -6.19 -13.55
C TYR A 187 1.33 -5.14 -14.65
N ASP A 188 2.44 -4.71 -15.27
CA ASP A 188 2.42 -3.69 -16.31
C ASP A 188 1.66 -4.16 -17.55
N ALA A 189 1.93 -5.39 -18.01
CA ALA A 189 1.20 -6.01 -19.12
C ALA A 189 -0.30 -6.08 -18.85
N VAL A 190 -0.71 -6.50 -17.64
CA VAL A 190 -2.12 -6.49 -17.24
C VAL A 190 -2.66 -5.06 -17.29
N GLU A 191 -1.99 -4.07 -16.69
CA GLU A 191 -2.44 -2.68 -16.67
C GLU A 191 -2.61 -2.09 -18.09
N THR A 192 -1.68 -2.36 -18.99
CA THR A 192 -1.69 -1.80 -20.36
C THR A 192 -2.67 -2.53 -21.29
N GLU A 193 -2.88 -3.83 -21.09
CA GLU A 193 -3.65 -4.65 -22.03
C GLU A 193 -5.08 -4.95 -21.58
N PHE A 194 -5.41 -4.80 -20.29
CA PHE A 194 -6.69 -5.22 -19.71
C PHE A 194 -7.91 -4.74 -20.53
N ALA A 195 -7.94 -3.44 -20.86
CA ALA A 195 -9.06 -2.85 -21.56
C ALA A 195 -9.17 -3.36 -23.01
N THR A 196 -8.04 -3.52 -23.69
CA THR A 196 -7.97 -4.03 -25.07
C THR A 196 -8.44 -5.47 -25.11
N ALA A 197 -7.92 -6.33 -24.24
CA ALA A 197 -8.31 -7.73 -24.12
C ALA A 197 -9.82 -7.90 -23.85
N PHE A 198 -10.41 -7.04 -23.00
CA PHE A 198 -11.86 -7.05 -22.78
C PHE A 198 -12.66 -6.56 -24.01
N ASN A 199 -12.16 -5.55 -24.73
CA ASN A 199 -12.83 -5.06 -25.93
C ASN A 199 -12.85 -6.10 -27.04
N GLU A 200 -11.79 -6.91 -27.17
CA GLU A 200 -11.70 -8.02 -28.12
C GLU A 200 -12.77 -9.10 -27.88
N THR A 201 -13.29 -9.22 -26.66
CA THR A 201 -14.40 -10.13 -26.34
C THR A 201 -15.78 -9.53 -26.64
N GLY A 202 -15.84 -8.43 -27.38
CA GLY A 202 -17.07 -7.65 -27.64
C GLY A 202 -17.43 -6.67 -26.53
N GLY A 203 -16.59 -6.55 -25.49
CA GLY A 203 -16.73 -5.58 -24.42
C GLY A 203 -16.56 -4.14 -24.90
N ARG A 204 -16.98 -3.18 -24.06
CA ARG A 204 -16.79 -1.74 -24.32
C ARG A 204 -16.24 -1.05 -23.07
N TYR A 205 -14.97 -1.28 -22.78
CA TYR A 205 -14.30 -0.75 -21.58
C TYR A 205 -14.38 0.79 -21.50
N GLY A 206 -14.21 1.48 -22.63
CA GLY A 206 -14.25 2.95 -22.69
C GLY A 206 -15.58 3.57 -22.24
N ARG A 207 -16.67 2.79 -22.15
CA ARG A 207 -17.97 3.26 -21.62
C ARG A 207 -18.05 3.23 -20.09
N LYS A 208 -17.09 2.60 -19.42
CA LYS A 208 -17.06 2.49 -17.96
C LYS A 208 -16.68 3.84 -17.35
N LYS A 209 -17.39 4.25 -16.28
CA LYS A 209 -17.22 5.56 -15.63
C LYS A 209 -15.78 5.80 -15.13
N TYR A 210 -15.08 4.74 -14.74
CA TYR A 210 -13.70 4.79 -14.26
C TYR A 210 -12.64 4.64 -15.35
N SER A 211 -13.03 4.40 -16.61
CA SER A 211 -12.08 4.11 -17.70
C SER A 211 -11.19 5.30 -18.05
N GLY A 212 -11.63 6.53 -17.78
CA GLY A 212 -10.89 7.74 -18.14
C GLY A 212 -10.61 7.91 -19.63
N TYR A 213 -11.29 7.14 -20.50
CA TYR A 213 -11.06 7.13 -21.94
C TYR A 213 -11.32 8.49 -22.57
N LYS A 214 -10.43 8.91 -23.48
CA LYS A 214 -10.50 10.19 -24.19
C LYS A 214 -10.33 10.00 -25.70
N ASP A 215 -11.23 9.21 -26.32
CA ASP A 215 -11.28 9.02 -27.78
C ASP A 215 -9.93 8.64 -28.41
N GLY A 216 -9.21 7.72 -27.77
CA GLY A 216 -7.92 7.21 -28.26
C GLY A 216 -6.72 8.09 -27.92
N ASN A 217 -6.90 9.19 -27.19
CA ASN A 217 -5.78 9.99 -26.70
C ASN A 217 -5.09 9.33 -25.50
N ILE A 218 -3.79 9.54 -25.37
CA ILE A 218 -2.99 9.15 -24.19
C ILE A 218 -3.52 9.90 -22.96
N ILE A 219 -3.75 9.19 -21.87
CA ILE A 219 -4.32 9.76 -20.63
C ILE A 219 -3.35 9.72 -19.44
N GLY A 220 -2.18 9.13 -19.64
CA GLY A 220 -1.12 9.00 -18.65
C GLY A 220 -0.17 7.89 -19.05
N THR A 221 0.59 7.42 -18.06
CA THR A 221 1.49 6.28 -18.21
C THR A 221 1.18 5.19 -17.20
N SER A 222 1.56 3.95 -17.52
CA SER A 222 1.46 2.79 -16.64
C SER A 222 2.30 3.01 -15.37
N LYS A 223 1.91 2.33 -14.29
CA LYS A 223 2.43 2.59 -12.95
C LYS A 223 3.92 2.28 -12.84
N PHE A 224 4.35 1.15 -13.42
CA PHE A 224 5.70 0.62 -13.29
C PHE A 224 6.54 0.81 -14.56
N GLY A 225 6.03 0.43 -15.73
CA GLY A 225 6.74 0.53 -17.01
C GLY A 225 6.80 1.94 -17.60
N LEU A 226 5.93 2.86 -17.13
CA LEU A 226 5.75 4.20 -17.72
C LEU A 226 5.34 4.17 -19.21
N HIS A 227 4.72 3.10 -19.67
CA HIS A 227 4.17 2.99 -21.03
C HIS A 227 2.92 3.85 -21.15
N ASP A 228 2.68 4.44 -22.32
CA ASP A 228 1.46 5.22 -22.56
C ASP A 228 0.20 4.37 -22.34
N ILE A 229 -0.76 4.93 -21.59
CA ILE A 229 -2.06 4.29 -21.36
C ILE A 229 -3.19 5.12 -21.95
N TYR A 230 -4.20 4.41 -22.45
CA TYR A 230 -5.41 4.97 -23.08
C TYR A 230 -6.66 4.76 -22.21
N TYR A 231 -6.54 3.89 -21.20
CA TYR A 231 -7.58 3.57 -20.23
C TYR A 231 -6.97 3.53 -18.82
N LYS A 232 -7.72 3.99 -17.83
CA LYS A 232 -7.40 3.79 -16.41
C LYS A 232 -8.00 2.47 -15.99
N ILE A 233 -7.16 1.58 -15.48
CA ILE A 233 -7.59 0.31 -14.91
C ILE A 233 -7.48 0.40 -13.38
N PRO A 234 -8.59 0.35 -12.63
CA PRO A 234 -8.53 0.40 -11.17
C PRO A 234 -7.83 -0.84 -10.59
N ASP A 235 -7.07 -0.66 -9.52
CA ASP A 235 -6.37 -1.74 -8.80
C ASP A 235 -7.29 -2.88 -8.37
N GLY A 236 -8.56 -2.60 -8.10
CA GLY A 236 -9.56 -3.62 -7.74
C GLY A 236 -9.89 -4.60 -8.88
N LEU A 237 -9.53 -4.27 -10.13
CA LEU A 237 -9.58 -5.18 -11.28
C LEU A 237 -8.22 -5.82 -11.56
N ILE A 238 -7.14 -5.05 -11.42
CA ILE A 238 -5.76 -5.53 -11.69
C ILE A 238 -5.35 -6.59 -10.67
N TYR A 239 -5.56 -6.35 -9.38
CA TYR A 239 -5.00 -7.18 -8.31
C TYR A 239 -5.51 -8.63 -8.38
N PRO A 240 -6.82 -8.91 -8.55
CA PRO A 240 -7.27 -10.28 -8.77
C PRO A 240 -6.64 -10.94 -10.00
N ALA A 241 -6.47 -10.19 -11.11
CA ALA A 241 -5.87 -10.72 -12.33
C ALA A 241 -4.38 -11.07 -12.16
N VAL A 242 -3.60 -10.16 -11.57
CA VAL A 242 -2.16 -10.39 -11.32
C VAL A 242 -1.94 -11.50 -10.29
N ALA A 243 -2.69 -11.48 -9.17
CA ALA A 243 -2.58 -12.47 -8.12
C ALA A 243 -2.93 -13.90 -8.55
N ALA A 244 -3.67 -14.08 -9.65
CA ALA A 244 -4.00 -15.38 -10.19
C ALA A 244 -2.76 -16.16 -10.64
N PHE A 245 -1.70 -15.46 -11.08
CA PHE A 245 -0.46 -16.06 -11.55
C PHE A 245 0.39 -16.67 -10.44
N ARG A 246 0.05 -16.42 -9.16
CA ARG A 246 0.64 -17.19 -8.05
C ARG A 246 0.40 -18.69 -8.17
N SER A 247 -0.63 -19.12 -8.91
CA SER A 247 -0.85 -20.54 -9.23
C SER A 247 0.34 -21.18 -9.95
N LEU A 248 1.13 -20.39 -10.67
CA LEU A 248 2.31 -20.82 -11.42
C LEU A 248 3.59 -20.80 -10.58
N VAL A 249 3.55 -20.38 -9.32
CA VAL A 249 4.75 -20.27 -8.49
C VAL A 249 4.96 -21.54 -7.67
N VAL A 250 6.20 -22.04 -7.64
CA VAL A 250 6.62 -23.19 -6.82
C VAL A 250 7.87 -22.84 -6.04
N LEU A 251 8.08 -23.47 -4.89
CA LEU A 251 9.33 -23.37 -4.14
C LEU A 251 10.32 -24.40 -4.67
N ASN A 252 11.50 -23.94 -5.09
CA ASN A 252 12.62 -24.80 -5.42
C ASN A 252 13.35 -25.21 -4.11
N PRO A 253 13.31 -26.50 -3.72
CA PRO A 253 13.90 -26.95 -2.45
C PRO A 253 15.43 -26.91 -2.45
N GLU A 254 16.09 -26.87 -3.62
CA GLU A 254 17.55 -26.84 -3.72
C GLU A 254 18.10 -25.42 -3.52
N THR A 255 17.41 -24.42 -4.07
CA THR A 255 17.85 -23.02 -4.02
C THR A 255 17.18 -22.20 -2.90
N ASP A 256 16.13 -22.74 -2.29
CA ASP A 256 15.21 -22.04 -1.39
C ASP A 256 14.64 -20.76 -2.03
N LYS A 257 14.41 -20.77 -3.34
CA LYS A 257 13.81 -19.66 -4.11
C LYS A 257 12.48 -20.07 -4.71
N TYR A 258 11.59 -19.09 -4.87
CA TYR A 258 10.40 -19.26 -5.67
C TYR A 258 10.74 -19.19 -7.15
N GLU A 259 10.17 -20.06 -7.96
CA GLU A 259 10.35 -20.07 -9.41
C GLU A 259 9.00 -20.23 -10.10
N TRP A 260 8.94 -19.79 -11.36
CA TRP A 260 7.82 -20.14 -12.22
C TRP A 260 7.91 -21.62 -12.56
N LYS A 261 6.82 -22.34 -12.28
CA LYS A 261 6.69 -23.79 -12.48
C LYS A 261 7.14 -24.18 -13.89
N ASN A 262 8.05 -25.14 -13.98
CA ASN A 262 8.64 -25.61 -15.24
C ASN A 262 9.31 -24.50 -16.09
N GLY A 263 9.69 -23.36 -15.49
CA GLY A 263 10.28 -22.23 -16.20
C GLY A 263 9.29 -21.47 -17.09
N VAL A 264 7.97 -21.59 -16.87
CA VAL A 264 6.97 -20.90 -17.68
C VAL A 264 7.11 -19.38 -17.57
N ASN A 265 7.04 -18.68 -18.70
CA ASN A 265 6.99 -17.22 -18.70
C ASN A 265 5.56 -16.74 -18.38
N PRO A 266 5.32 -15.98 -17.30
CA PRO A 266 3.98 -15.50 -16.94
C PRO A 266 3.32 -14.63 -18.02
N ILE A 267 4.08 -13.86 -18.81
CA ILE A 267 3.54 -13.06 -19.92
C ILE A 267 2.94 -13.97 -21.00
N SER A 268 3.60 -15.09 -21.30
CA SER A 268 3.08 -16.05 -22.28
C SER A 268 1.77 -16.70 -21.84
N VAL A 269 1.58 -16.87 -20.53
CA VAL A 269 0.34 -17.39 -19.95
C VAL A 269 -0.74 -16.31 -19.98
N TRP A 270 -0.38 -15.06 -19.65
CA TRP A 270 -1.28 -13.91 -19.80
C TRP A 270 -1.81 -13.79 -21.23
N ASP A 271 -0.96 -13.89 -22.25
CA ASP A 271 -1.38 -13.84 -23.65
C ASP A 271 -2.42 -14.91 -24.01
N ARG A 272 -2.30 -16.12 -23.43
CA ARG A 272 -3.26 -17.22 -23.66
C ARG A 272 -4.61 -16.98 -22.97
N CYS A 273 -4.62 -16.37 -21.79
CA CYS A 273 -5.83 -16.27 -20.97
C CYS A 273 -6.40 -14.86 -20.76
N LYS A 274 -5.76 -13.80 -21.26
CA LYS A 274 -6.13 -12.40 -20.97
C LYS A 274 -7.56 -12.06 -21.33
N SER A 275 -8.05 -12.50 -22.49
CA SER A 275 -9.45 -12.30 -22.90
C SER A 275 -10.42 -12.97 -21.93
N SER A 276 -10.13 -14.21 -21.50
CA SER A 276 -10.98 -14.94 -20.55
C SER A 276 -11.02 -14.27 -19.17
N ILE A 277 -9.86 -13.94 -18.61
CA ILE A 277 -9.74 -13.30 -17.29
C ILE A 277 -10.44 -11.94 -17.28
N THR A 278 -10.17 -11.11 -18.29
CA THR A 278 -10.74 -9.75 -18.36
C THR A 278 -12.25 -9.79 -18.56
N SER A 279 -12.79 -10.67 -19.41
CA SER A 279 -14.24 -10.88 -19.53
C SER A 279 -14.87 -11.31 -18.20
N GLN A 280 -14.28 -12.28 -17.50
CA GLN A 280 -14.79 -12.77 -16.21
C GLN A 280 -14.87 -11.65 -15.17
N ILE A 281 -13.78 -10.89 -15.02
CA ILE A 281 -13.72 -9.73 -14.10
C ILE A 281 -14.74 -8.67 -14.48
N MET A 282 -14.84 -8.32 -15.76
CA MET A 282 -15.74 -7.26 -16.22
C MET A 282 -17.22 -7.65 -16.21
N ASN A 283 -17.54 -8.92 -16.45
CA ASN A 283 -18.91 -9.43 -16.31
C ASN A 283 -19.34 -9.39 -14.85
N PHE A 284 -18.48 -9.82 -13.93
CA PHE A 284 -18.73 -9.70 -12.49
C PHE A 284 -18.88 -8.23 -12.07
N ALA A 285 -17.94 -7.36 -12.49
CA ALA A 285 -18.01 -5.92 -12.21
C ALA A 285 -19.35 -5.32 -12.66
N SER A 286 -19.80 -5.66 -13.87
CA SER A 286 -21.07 -5.17 -14.43
C SER A 286 -22.28 -5.66 -13.61
N ALA A 287 -22.27 -6.91 -13.15
CA ALA A 287 -23.34 -7.49 -12.33
C ALA A 287 -23.49 -6.80 -10.97
N ILE A 288 -22.41 -6.27 -10.40
CA ILE A 288 -22.42 -5.57 -9.11
C ILE A 288 -22.42 -4.04 -9.24
N GLY A 289 -22.84 -3.52 -10.40
CA GLY A 289 -23.02 -2.08 -10.62
C GLY A 289 -21.75 -1.32 -10.98
N ASP A 290 -20.77 -1.98 -11.59
CA ASP A 290 -19.50 -1.40 -12.05
C ASP A 290 -18.72 -0.71 -10.93
N ASN A 291 -18.53 -1.43 -9.82
CA ASN A 291 -17.81 -0.97 -8.64
C ASN A 291 -16.48 -1.73 -8.43
N PRO A 292 -15.34 -1.23 -8.96
CA PRO A 292 -14.04 -1.89 -8.84
C PRO A 292 -13.61 -2.17 -7.40
N ASN A 293 -14.03 -1.34 -6.43
CA ASN A 293 -13.69 -1.56 -5.03
C ASN A 293 -14.46 -2.73 -4.41
N ALA A 294 -15.69 -2.97 -4.85
CA ALA A 294 -16.41 -4.18 -4.48
C ALA A 294 -15.77 -5.41 -5.15
N VAL A 295 -15.38 -5.32 -6.44
CA VAL A 295 -14.66 -6.39 -7.15
C VAL A 295 -13.38 -6.79 -6.39
N GLY A 296 -12.52 -5.83 -6.07
CA GLY A 296 -11.25 -6.12 -5.40
C GLY A 296 -11.39 -6.71 -3.99
N LYS A 297 -12.58 -6.65 -3.37
CA LYS A 297 -12.89 -7.21 -2.05
C LYS A 297 -13.67 -8.52 -2.08
N ASP A 298 -14.11 -8.97 -3.25
CA ASP A 298 -14.95 -10.16 -3.39
C ASP A 298 -14.09 -11.41 -3.59
N SER A 299 -14.20 -12.43 -2.76
CA SER A 299 -13.37 -13.64 -2.89
C SER A 299 -13.63 -14.44 -4.17
N ASN A 300 -14.84 -14.37 -4.72
CA ASN A 300 -15.22 -15.18 -5.89
C ASN A 300 -14.44 -14.74 -7.13
N ILE A 301 -14.17 -13.45 -7.29
CA ILE A 301 -13.42 -13.00 -8.47
C ILE A 301 -11.95 -13.38 -8.40
N TRP A 302 -11.34 -13.36 -7.22
CA TRP A 302 -9.97 -13.84 -7.03
C TRP A 302 -9.88 -15.34 -7.31
N ASN A 303 -10.87 -16.11 -6.86
CA ASN A 303 -10.97 -17.53 -7.15
C ASN A 303 -11.13 -17.81 -8.65
N LEU A 304 -12.05 -17.10 -9.31
CA LEU A 304 -12.33 -17.26 -10.73
C LEU A 304 -11.09 -16.93 -11.58
N ALA A 305 -10.40 -15.83 -11.29
CA ALA A 305 -9.15 -15.48 -11.96
C ALA A 305 -8.06 -16.54 -11.71
N TYR A 306 -7.89 -16.97 -10.45
CA TYR A 306 -6.92 -18.01 -10.09
C TYR A 306 -7.15 -19.32 -10.84
N MET A 307 -8.40 -19.80 -10.88
CA MET A 307 -8.75 -21.02 -11.61
C MET A 307 -8.49 -20.89 -13.11
N THR A 308 -8.76 -19.73 -13.70
CA THR A 308 -8.49 -19.49 -15.12
C THR A 308 -7.01 -19.61 -15.47
N VAL A 309 -6.11 -19.08 -14.63
CA VAL A 309 -4.65 -19.25 -14.83
C VAL A 309 -4.19 -20.67 -14.53
N LEU A 310 -4.71 -21.28 -13.45
CA LEU A 310 -4.38 -22.66 -13.08
C LEU A 310 -4.68 -23.66 -14.21
N LEU A 311 -5.78 -23.47 -14.94
CA LEU A 311 -6.15 -24.31 -16.08
C LEU A 311 -5.15 -24.23 -17.24
N GLN A 312 -4.41 -23.13 -17.39
CA GLN A 312 -3.38 -22.99 -18.43
C GLN A 312 -2.17 -23.90 -18.20
N GLN A 313 -2.02 -24.45 -16.99
CA GLN A 313 -0.95 -25.42 -16.69
C GLN A 313 -1.20 -26.79 -17.31
N GLY A 314 -2.47 -27.14 -17.59
CA GLY A 314 -2.83 -28.44 -18.17
C GLY A 314 -2.48 -28.55 -19.65
N ASP A 315 -2.32 -27.42 -20.34
CA ASP A 315 -2.05 -27.37 -21.78
C ASP A 315 -0.56 -27.50 -22.13
N GLU A 316 0.35 -27.43 -21.15
CA GLU A 316 1.79 -27.65 -21.33
C GLU A 316 2.20 -29.14 -21.24
N LEU A 317 1.24 -30.03 -20.98
CA LEU A 317 1.43 -31.50 -20.93
C LEU A 317 0.93 -32.21 -22.21
N LYS A 318 0.66 -31.47 -23.29
CA LYS A 318 0.29 -31.99 -24.62
C LYS A 318 1.26 -31.47 -25.68
#